data_AF-A0A7K3XCB7-F1
#
_entry.id   AF-A0A7K3XCB7-F1
#
_cell.length_a   1.000
_cell.length_b   1.000
_cell.length_c   1.000
_cell.angle_alpha   90.00
_cell.angle_beta   90.00
_cell.angle_gamma   90.00
#
_symmetry.space_group_name_H-M   'P 1'
#
loop_
_entity.id
_entity.type
_entity.pdbx_description
1 polymer ?
#
loop_
_entity_poly.entity_id
_entity_poly.type
_entity_poly.pdbx_seq_one_letter_code
_entity_poly.pdbx_strand_id
1 'polypeptide(L)' 'MTKIEKIIKEKEGKNFVFVPNQSFYDGMKINQKRWGQIYRGEIEPNVSELKSIVAFFEIPLTELI' A
#
# COMPACT_ATOMS: atom_id res chain seq x y z
N MET A 1 12.03 1.66 7.51
CA MET A 1 10.79 0.96 7.12
C MET A 1 9.62 1.87 7.39
N THR A 2 8.81 2.14 6.38
CA THR A 2 7.58 2.95 6.52
C THR A 2 6.48 2.13 7.19
N LYS A 3 5.44 2.79 7.74
CA LYS A 3 4.26 2.09 8.28
C LYS A 3 3.64 1.16 7.22
N ILE A 4 3.51 1.64 5.98
CA ILE A 4 2.97 0.89 4.85
C ILE A 4 3.84 -0.31 4.49
N GLU A 5 5.16 -0.14 4.43
CA GLU A 5 6.09 -1.24 4.17
C GLU A 5 6.00 -2.33 5.26
N LYS A 6 5.87 -1.92 6.53
CA LYS A 6 5.74 -2.87 7.65
C LYS A 6 4.45 -3.68 7.56
N ILE A 7 3.33 -3.01 7.31
CA ILE A 7 2.01 -3.64 7.13
C ILE A 7 2.03 -4.64 5.97
N ILE A 8 2.62 -4.27 4.83
CA ILE A 8 2.73 -5.16 3.68
C ILE A 8 3.57 -6.39 4.07
N LYS A 9 4.72 -6.19 4.70
CA LYS A 9 5.58 -7.28 5.19
C LYS A 9 4.93 -8.17 6.23
N GLU A 10 4.04 -7.65 7.07
CA GLU A 10 3.28 -8.45 8.04
C GLU A 10 2.21 -9.32 7.37
N LYS A 11 1.65 -8.86 6.24
CA LYS A 11 0.72 -9.63 5.40
C LYS A 11 1.44 -10.56 4.41
N GLU A 12 2.70 -10.29 4.08
CA GLU A 12 3.55 -11.18 3.29
C GLU A 12 3.86 -12.45 4.10
N GLY A 13 3.33 -13.58 3.64
CA GLY A 13 3.70 -14.90 4.17
C GLY A 13 5.06 -15.36 3.64
N LYS A 14 5.65 -16.39 4.26
CA LYS A 14 6.94 -16.99 3.82
C LYS A 14 7.01 -17.34 2.32
N ASN A 15 5.86 -17.52 1.65
CA ASN A 15 5.74 -17.85 0.22
C ASN A 15 4.89 -16.84 -0.59
N PHE A 16 4.55 -15.68 -0.03
CA PHE A 16 3.75 -14.67 -0.73
C PHE A 16 4.38 -13.30 -0.54
N VAL A 17 5.16 -12.88 -1.54
CA VAL A 17 5.69 -11.52 -1.65
C VAL A 17 4.68 -10.69 -2.42
N PHE A 18 4.27 -9.57 -1.86
CA PHE A 18 3.42 -8.62 -2.53
C PHE A 18 4.22 -7.93 -3.64
N VAL A 19 3.92 -8.30 -4.88
CA VAL A 19 4.44 -7.63 -6.06
C VAL A 19 3.32 -6.79 -6.66
N PRO A 20 3.41 -5.45 -6.61
CA PRO A 20 2.37 -4.60 -7.16
C PRO A 20 2.30 -4.80 -8.68
N ASN A 21 1.10 -5.17 -9.17
CA ASN A 21 0.83 -5.46 -10.56
C ASN A 21 -0.15 -4.43 -11.17
N GLN A 22 -0.44 -4.53 -12.46
CA GLN A 22 -1.32 -3.57 -13.13
C GLN A 22 -2.71 -3.50 -12.47
N SER A 23 -3.29 -4.64 -12.08
CA SER A 23 -4.58 -4.69 -11.40
C SER A 23 -4.59 -3.94 -10.06
N PHE A 24 -3.49 -3.99 -9.31
CA PHE A 24 -3.31 -3.21 -8.09
C PHE A 24 -3.33 -1.70 -8.39
N TYR A 25 -2.55 -1.26 -9.39
CA TYR A 25 -2.49 0.14 -9.78
C TYR A 25 -3.84 0.67 -10.29
N ASP A 26 -4.55 -0.14 -11.08
CA ASP A 26 -5.87 0.19 -11.61
C ASP A 26 -6.92 0.26 -10.51
N GLY A 27 -6.92 -0.72 -9.58
CA GLY A 27 -7.83 -0.77 -8.45
C GLY A 27 -7.62 0.37 -7.45
N MET A 28 -6.36 0.76 -7.24
CA MET A 28 -6.01 1.91 -6.41
C MET A 28 -6.15 3.27 -7.13
N LYS A 29 -6.32 3.26 -8.45
CA LYS A 29 -6.25 4.46 -9.31
C LYS A 29 -4.98 5.28 -9.05
N ILE A 30 -3.86 4.59 -8.85
CA ILE A 30 -2.56 5.19 -8.56
C ILE A 30 -1.55 4.78 -9.62
N ASN A 31 -0.68 5.70 -10.02
CA ASN A 31 0.42 5.34 -10.91
C ASN A 31 1.59 4.70 -10.14
N GLN A 32 2.39 3.91 -10.86
CA GLN A 32 3.51 3.15 -10.28
C GLN A 32 4.53 4.06 -9.58
N LYS A 33 4.82 5.22 -10.18
CA LYS A 33 5.77 6.20 -9.63
C LYS A 33 5.30 6.70 -8.26
N ARG A 34 4.04 7.10 -8.17
CA ARG A 34 3.42 7.65 -6.96
C ARG A 34 3.30 6.60 -5.87
N TRP A 35 2.91 5.37 -6.21
CA TRP A 35 3.00 4.24 -5.29
C TRP A 35 4.41 4.04 -4.74
N GLY A 36 5.43 4.07 -5.62
CA GLY A 36 6.83 3.94 -5.20
C GLY A 36 7.27 5.02 -4.21
N GLN A 37 6.84 6.28 -4.41
CA GLN A 37 7.12 7.38 -3.49
C GLN A 37 6.44 7.18 -2.13
N ILE A 38 5.17 6.74 -2.12
CA ILE A 38 4.43 6.43 -0.89
C ILE A 38 5.06 5.27 -0.13
N TYR A 39 5.38 4.18 -0.85
CA TYR A 39 5.97 2.97 -0.27
C TYR A 39 7.32 3.27 0.40
N ARG A 40 8.16 4.10 -0.24
CA ARG A 40 9.43 4.58 0.31
C ARG A 40 9.29 5.67 1.39
N GLY A 41 8.09 6.23 1.58
CA GLY A 41 7.82 7.27 2.57
C GLY A 41 8.33 8.65 2.17
N GLU A 42 8.56 8.86 0.87
CA GLU A 42 8.97 10.16 0.32
C GLU A 42 7.80 11.15 0.29
N ILE A 43 6.57 10.64 0.17
CA ILE A 43 5.34 11.42 0.19
C ILE A 43 4.28 10.72 1.04
N GLU A 44 3.40 11.51 1.64
CA GLU A 44 2.22 10.97 2.32
C GLU A 44 1.10 10.68 1.32
N PRO A 45 0.42 9.52 1.44
CA PRO A 45 -0.78 9.22 0.67
C PRO A 45 -1.92 10.16 1.07
N ASN A 46 -2.75 10.55 0.11
CA ASN A 46 -3.97 11.29 0.42
C ASN A 46 -5.06 10.38 1.02
N VAL A 47 -6.14 10.97 1.52
CA VAL A 47 -7.25 10.23 2.15
C VAL A 47 -7.89 9.19 1.22
N SER A 48 -7.98 9.46 -0.08
CA SER A 48 -8.52 8.51 -1.05
C SER A 48 -7.58 7.32 -1.26
N GLU A 49 -6.28 7.59 -1.38
CA GLU A 49 -5.24 6.58 -1.53
C GLU A 49 -5.16 5.69 -0.29
N LEU A 50 -5.22 6.28 0.91
CA LEU A 50 -5.29 5.53 2.17
C LEU A 50 -6.49 4.58 2.19
N LYS A 51 -7.68 5.05 1.84
CA LYS A 51 -8.88 4.20 1.77
C LYS A 51 -8.69 3.03 0.79
N SER A 52 -8.08 3.28 -0.37
CA SER A 52 -7.80 2.22 -1.35
C SER A 52 -6.76 1.22 -0.86
N ILE A 53 -5.71 1.66 -0.15
CA ILE A 53 -4.69 0.78 0.46
C ILE A 53 -5.35 -0.12 1.50
N VAL A 54 -6.09 0.48 2.43
CA VAL A 54 -6.86 -0.20 3.49
C VAL A 54 -7.80 -1.25 2.90
N ALA A 55 -8.53 -0.89 1.83
CA ALA A 55 -9.46 -1.79 1.17
C ALA A 55 -8.74 -2.94 0.45
N PHE A 56 -7.64 -2.66 -0.25
CA PHE A 56 -6.92 -3.67 -1.03
C PHE A 56 -6.22 -4.71 -0.15
N PHE A 57 -5.61 -4.27 0.95
CA PHE A 57 -4.91 -5.16 1.87
C PHE A 57 -5.80 -5.69 3.02
N GLU A 58 -7.07 -5.29 3.04
CA GLU A 58 -8.05 -5.64 4.07
C GLU A 58 -7.51 -5.35 5.49
N ILE A 59 -7.05 -4.11 5.70
CA ILE A 59 -6.46 -3.65 6.98
C ILE A 59 -7.40 -2.62 7.60
N PRO A 60 -7.56 -2.55 8.93
CA PRO A 60 -8.24 -1.43 9.58
C PRO A 60 -7.50 -0.10 9.35
N LEU A 61 -8.23 0.96 8.95
CA LEU A 61 -7.67 2.32 8.73
C LEU A 61 -6.92 2.85 9.96
N THR A 62 -7.30 2.40 11.17
CA THR A 62 -6.64 2.72 12.45
C THR A 62 -5.18 2.28 12.54
N GLU A 63 -4.72 1.37 11.69
CA GLU A 63 -3.31 0.93 11.66
C GLU A 63 -2.41 1.86 10.82
N LEU A 64 -3.00 2.73 9.98
CA LEU A 64 -2.26 3.66 9.12
C LEU A 64 -2.15 5.08 9.69
N ILE A 65 -3.03 5.46 10.63
CA ILE A 65 -3.03 6.76 11.31
C ILE A 65 -1.96 6.78 12.41
#